data_AF-A0A0Q1BAM1-F1
#
_entry.id   AF-A0A0Q1BAM1-F1
#
_cell.length_a   1.000
_cell.length_b   1.000
_cell.length_c   1.000
_cell.angle_alpha   90.00
_cell.angle_beta   90.00
_cell.angle_gamma   90.00
#
_symmetry.space_group_name_H-M   'P 1'
#
loop_
_entity.id
_entity.type
_entity.pdbx_description
1 polymer ?
#
loop_
_entity_poly.entity_id
_entity_poly.type
_entity_poly.pdbx_seq_one_letter_code
_entity_poly.pdbx_strand_id
1 'polypeptide(L)'
;MKILFITYFFPPLGLAGVQRQSKLCKYLAKISWDITVVTSNPKWFLAYDYSLWDEVKNLISIIRIPSFDHYHLPLEKLFTTKSKYSSNRGLTKYGSSKFFSFPDYQVAWFFFSYPHIKRLVFGNKFDFVLVSAPPFSTFIISWAVSKFSGIPLIVDFRDPWIDQELFPFFSRFHRWFNLYWESKVLSQASLITTINPSIKKSIKQRFPQAKIYVLNQGYDPEDFKEKIKVDSNSKLTITYMGSLIRGIKADVLLKAVECLIEQDNCWKHRLEIYFVGKNSKQAFNLASEMGISSLVRSVDYLPHREALQYARSADALWLYIPPWQGDNMSTGKLYDYLGTGNYIIASTLPTTAAAKLLSGYNKSYQVDPQDYQELSKVIENLYYQKQKSKKLPEDKSFIARFDRKLIAEKFSKVLLAGRDNSRQ
;
A
#
# COMPACT_ATOMS: atom_id res chain seq x y z
N MET A 1 13.48 23.79 1.74
CA MET A 1 12.10 24.10 1.29
C MET A 1 11.17 23.94 2.46
N LYS A 2 10.11 24.75 2.57
CA LYS A 2 9.10 24.67 3.62
C LYS A 2 7.78 24.16 3.07
N ILE A 3 7.25 23.09 3.65
CA ILE A 3 6.19 22.29 3.05
C ILE A 3 5.08 22.05 4.04
N LEU A 4 3.85 22.25 3.58
CA LEU A 4 2.67 21.81 4.29
C LEU A 4 2.20 20.47 3.70
N PHE A 5 2.30 19.40 4.48
CA PHE A 5 1.81 18.08 4.06
C PHE A 5 0.49 17.77 4.77
N ILE A 6 -0.59 17.68 3.99
CA ILE A 6 -1.92 17.32 4.49
C ILE A 6 -2.13 15.82 4.25
N THR A 7 -2.30 15.06 5.33
CA THR A 7 -2.67 13.64 5.25
C THR A 7 -3.52 13.22 6.44
N TYR A 8 -4.58 12.46 6.18
CA TYR A 8 -5.45 11.99 7.24
C TYR A 8 -4.80 10.89 8.10
N PHE A 9 -4.04 9.98 7.49
CA PHE A 9 -3.39 8.86 8.20
C PHE A 9 -1.90 9.11 8.40
N PHE A 10 -1.44 9.18 9.64
CA PHE A 10 -0.03 9.41 9.97
C PHE A 10 0.36 8.67 11.26
N PRO A 11 1.66 8.40 11.55
CA PRO A 11 2.05 7.76 12.81
C PRO A 11 1.44 8.46 14.03
N PRO A 12 1.14 7.76 15.13
CA PRO A 12 1.50 6.37 15.45
C PRO A 12 0.57 5.31 14.84
N LEU A 13 -0.22 5.63 13.81
CA LEU A 13 -1.02 4.62 13.11
C LEU A 13 -0.11 3.61 12.37
N GLY A 14 -0.42 2.32 12.49
CA GLY A 14 0.41 1.22 11.97
C GLY A 14 -0.08 0.58 10.67
N LEU A 15 -1.05 1.19 9.98
CA LEU A 15 -1.64 0.63 8.75
C LEU A 15 -0.77 0.92 7.52
N ALA A 16 -0.88 0.06 6.50
CA ALA A 16 -0.08 0.14 5.26
C ALA A 16 -0.13 1.52 4.56
N GLY A 17 -1.22 2.28 4.72
CA GLY A 17 -1.35 3.62 4.14
C GLY A 17 -0.47 4.69 4.78
N VAL A 18 0.09 4.44 5.96
CA VAL A 18 0.87 5.40 6.76
C VAL A 18 2.35 5.42 6.35
N GLN A 19 2.90 4.23 6.04
CA GLN A 19 4.34 4.05 5.93
C GLN A 19 4.97 4.91 4.83
N ARG A 20 4.43 4.88 3.60
CA ARG A 20 4.96 5.67 2.47
C ARG A 20 5.10 7.14 2.84
N GLN A 21 4.04 7.71 3.39
CA GLN A 21 3.95 9.14 3.69
C GLN A 21 4.90 9.50 4.82
N SER A 22 4.93 8.70 5.89
CA SER A 22 5.86 8.89 7.01
C SER A 22 7.32 8.85 6.56
N LYS A 23 7.71 7.81 5.81
CA LYS A 23 9.10 7.68 5.35
C LYS A 23 9.47 8.74 4.32
N LEU A 24 8.53 9.18 3.46
CA LEU A 24 8.78 10.32 2.57
C LEU A 24 9.10 11.58 3.39
N CYS A 25 8.33 11.88 4.45
CA CYS A 25 8.63 13.00 5.35
C CYS A 25 10.00 12.86 5.99
N LYS A 26 10.30 11.69 6.55
CA LYS A 26 11.59 11.37 7.19
C LYS A 26 12.76 11.70 6.27
N TYR A 27 12.74 11.22 5.03
CA TYR A 27 13.86 11.41 4.10
C TYR A 27 13.93 12.82 3.51
N LEU A 28 12.79 13.47 3.29
CA LEU A 28 12.79 14.89 2.90
C LEU A 28 13.32 15.78 4.04
N ALA A 29 12.97 15.50 5.29
CA ALA A 29 13.52 16.22 6.45
C ALA A 29 15.03 16.00 6.58
N LYS A 30 15.53 14.78 6.33
CA LYS A 30 16.98 14.47 6.33
C LYS A 30 17.78 15.25 5.27
N ILE A 31 17.14 15.74 4.20
CA ILE A 31 17.75 16.65 3.22
C ILE A 31 17.41 18.13 3.49
N SER A 32 17.16 18.47 4.75
CA SER A 32 16.93 19.85 5.25
C SER A 32 15.66 20.52 4.70
N TRP A 33 14.61 19.74 4.45
CA TRP A 33 13.28 20.32 4.19
C TRP A 33 12.55 20.53 5.52
N ASP A 34 11.95 21.72 5.69
CA ASP A 34 11.07 22.05 6.81
C ASP A 34 9.67 21.54 6.48
N ILE A 35 9.19 20.54 7.24
CA ILE A 35 7.94 19.84 6.95
C ILE A 35 6.99 20.03 8.12
N THR A 36 5.83 20.60 7.81
CA THR A 36 4.68 20.64 8.71
C THR A 36 3.62 19.66 8.21
N VAL A 37 3.37 18.60 8.97
CA VAL A 37 2.31 17.63 8.70
C VAL A 37 1.04 18.05 9.44
N VAL A 38 -0.09 18.13 8.72
CA VAL A 38 -1.42 18.26 9.31
C VAL A 38 -2.16 16.94 9.14
N THR A 39 -2.58 16.35 10.26
CA THR A 39 -3.17 15.01 10.28
C THR A 39 -4.28 14.85 11.30
N SER A 40 -5.04 13.75 11.19
CA SER A 40 -6.10 13.43 12.15
C SER A 40 -5.51 13.06 13.52
N ASN A 41 -6.29 13.27 14.57
CA ASN A 41 -5.96 12.77 15.90
C ASN A 41 -6.08 11.22 15.89
N PRO A 42 -5.06 10.45 16.31
CA PRO A 42 -5.02 9.00 16.15
C PRO A 42 -5.95 8.24 17.11
N LYS A 43 -7.12 8.79 17.46
CA LYS A 43 -8.09 8.09 18.31
C LYS A 43 -8.86 7.07 17.47
N TRP A 44 -9.05 5.86 18.02
CA TRP A 44 -9.98 4.84 17.49
C TRP A 44 -9.57 4.16 16.17
N PHE A 45 -8.27 3.93 15.96
CA PHE A 45 -7.78 3.21 14.78
C PHE A 45 -7.44 1.75 15.05
N LEU A 46 -7.50 0.95 13.99
CA LEU A 46 -7.36 -0.51 14.04
C LEU A 46 -5.97 -1.02 14.48
N ALA A 47 -4.91 -0.22 14.34
CA ALA A 47 -3.54 -0.65 14.62
C ALA A 47 -2.65 0.55 14.88
N TYR A 48 -1.76 0.39 15.86
CA TYR A 48 -0.76 1.38 16.25
C TYR A 48 0.64 0.80 16.05
N ASP A 49 1.56 1.63 15.57
CA ASP A 49 2.98 1.36 15.44
C ASP A 49 3.76 2.61 15.88
N TYR A 50 4.21 2.59 17.14
CA TYR A 50 4.97 3.70 17.73
C TYR A 50 6.40 3.79 17.17
N SER A 51 6.93 2.71 16.60
CA SER A 51 8.26 2.76 15.97
C SER A 51 8.28 3.74 14.78
N LEU A 52 7.18 3.82 14.02
CA LEU A 52 7.02 4.81 12.95
C LEU A 52 6.94 6.24 13.48
N TRP A 53 6.39 6.45 14.68
CA TRP A 53 6.33 7.76 15.33
C TRP A 53 7.72 8.22 15.77
N ASP A 54 8.50 7.33 16.38
CA ASP A 54 9.85 7.62 16.84
C ASP A 54 10.79 8.04 15.72
N GLU A 55 10.57 7.55 14.50
CA GLU A 55 11.34 7.94 13.32
C GLU A 55 11.12 9.38 12.85
N VAL A 56 9.98 9.99 13.18
CA VAL A 56 9.60 11.31 12.62
C VAL A 56 9.39 12.39 13.67
N LYS A 57 9.10 12.04 14.92
CA LYS A 57 8.68 13.00 15.98
C LYS A 57 9.63 14.17 16.22
N ASN A 58 10.93 13.97 16.00
CA ASN A 58 11.98 14.98 16.20
C ASN A 58 12.48 15.59 14.87
N LEU A 59 11.95 15.16 13.73
CA LEU A 59 12.39 15.61 12.41
C LEU A 59 11.43 16.59 11.75
N ILE A 60 10.15 16.57 12.12
CA ILE A 60 9.08 17.32 11.45
C ILE A 60 8.10 17.89 12.47
N SER A 61 7.40 18.96 12.09
CA SER A 61 6.31 19.52 12.88
C SER A 61 5.01 18.79 12.59
N ILE A 62 4.28 18.34 13.61
CA ILE A 62 3.06 17.54 13.44
C ILE A 62 1.90 18.22 14.18
N ILE A 63 0.87 18.62 13.43
CA ILE A 63 -0.34 19.24 13.93
C ILE A 63 -1.48 18.22 13.81
N ARG A 64 -2.04 17.83 14.95
CA ARG A 64 -3.16 16.87 15.01
C ARG A 64 -4.47 17.60 15.20
N ILE A 65 -5.42 17.31 14.32
CA ILE A 65 -6.75 17.92 14.33
C ILE A 65 -7.78 16.83 14.61
N PRO A 66 -8.69 17.04 15.59
CA PRO A 66 -9.79 16.11 15.83
C PRO A 66 -10.63 15.84 14.59
N SER A 67 -11.16 14.62 14.50
CA SER A 67 -12.14 14.20 13.49
C SER A 67 -13.41 13.72 14.20
N PHE A 68 -14.58 14.07 13.65
CA PHE A 68 -15.82 13.38 13.99
C PHE A 68 -15.86 12.06 13.23
N ASP A 69 -15.14 11.06 13.75
CA ASP A 69 -15.25 9.69 13.24
C ASP A 69 -16.47 9.02 13.90
N HIS A 70 -17.66 9.54 13.60
CA HIS A 70 -18.89 8.80 13.86
C HIS A 70 -18.89 7.59 12.92
N TYR A 71 -18.44 6.42 13.38
CA TYR A 71 -19.00 5.10 13.05
C TYR A 71 -18.11 4.00 13.66
N HIS A 72 -18.58 3.44 14.78
CA HIS A 72 -18.25 2.12 15.30
C HIS A 72 -18.66 0.97 14.35
N LEU A 73 -18.72 1.19 13.02
CA LEU A 73 -18.85 0.07 12.10
C LEU A 73 -17.48 -0.61 12.08
N PRO A 74 -17.35 -1.87 12.53
CA PRO A 74 -16.07 -2.55 12.55
C PRO A 74 -15.50 -2.44 11.15
N LEU A 75 -14.35 -1.80 10.97
CA LEU A 75 -13.62 -1.85 9.71
C LEU A 75 -13.37 -3.32 9.32
N GLU A 76 -13.39 -4.25 10.27
CA GLU A 76 -13.50 -5.69 10.02
C GLU A 76 -14.61 -6.03 9.01
N LYS A 77 -15.81 -5.44 9.07
CA LYS A 77 -16.88 -5.67 8.09
C LYS A 77 -16.61 -5.08 6.70
N LEU A 78 -15.79 -4.03 6.59
CA LEU A 78 -15.35 -3.46 5.31
C LEU A 78 -14.21 -4.26 4.67
N PHE A 79 -13.41 -4.95 5.49
CA PHE A 79 -12.33 -5.82 5.05
C PHE A 79 -12.76 -7.29 4.87
N THR A 80 -13.83 -7.71 5.54
CA THR A 80 -14.60 -8.93 5.24
C THR A 80 -15.67 -8.59 4.21
N THR A 81 -15.25 -8.30 2.98
CA THR A 81 -16.16 -8.50 1.85
C THR A 81 -16.37 -10.01 1.71
N LYS A 82 -17.28 -10.57 2.53
CA LYS A 82 -18.05 -11.73 2.08
C LYS A 82 -18.80 -11.23 0.85
N SER A 83 -18.18 -11.46 -0.31
CA SER A 83 -18.84 -11.47 -1.60
C SER A 83 -19.95 -12.53 -1.50
N LYS A 84 -21.09 -12.14 -0.93
CA LYS A 84 -22.35 -12.77 -1.29
C LYS A 84 -22.85 -11.96 -2.46
N TYR A 85 -22.52 -12.42 -3.66
CA TYR A 85 -23.40 -12.28 -4.81
C TYR A 85 -24.71 -12.97 -4.42
N SER A 86 -25.57 -12.23 -3.72
CA SER A 86 -26.96 -12.56 -3.52
C SER A 86 -27.72 -11.58 -4.38
N SER A 87 -28.20 -12.09 -5.49
CA SER A 87 -29.31 -11.55 -6.26
C SER A 87 -30.49 -11.34 -5.33
N ASN A 88 -30.63 -10.15 -4.75
CA ASN A 88 -31.93 -9.57 -4.45
C ASN A 88 -31.81 -8.05 -4.24
N ARG A 89 -32.58 -7.33 -5.06
CA ARG A 89 -32.72 -5.88 -5.08
C ARG A 89 -33.28 -5.40 -3.73
N GLY A 90 -32.43 -4.79 -2.90
CA GLY A 90 -32.82 -4.00 -1.73
C GLY A 90 -32.30 -2.57 -1.87
N LEU A 91 -33.08 -1.72 -2.55
CA LEU A 91 -32.67 -0.39 -3.04
C LEU A 91 -32.64 0.75 -2.00
N THR A 92 -32.86 0.52 -0.69
CA THR A 92 -33.23 1.64 0.21
C THR A 92 -32.50 1.78 1.54
N LYS A 93 -31.43 1.01 1.85
CA LYS A 93 -30.68 1.21 3.13
C LYS A 93 -29.18 1.50 3.04
N TYR A 94 -28.57 1.40 1.85
CA TYR A 94 -27.11 1.58 1.68
C TYR A 94 -26.70 2.74 0.75
N GLY A 95 -27.65 3.37 0.06
CA GLY A 95 -27.38 4.46 -0.89
C GLY A 95 -27.19 5.83 -0.24
N SER A 96 -27.93 6.13 0.84
CA SER A 96 -27.88 7.44 1.50
C SER A 96 -26.61 7.64 2.31
N SER A 97 -26.18 6.65 3.10
CA SER A 97 -24.98 6.75 3.96
C SER A 97 -23.67 6.95 3.17
N LYS A 98 -23.56 6.35 1.98
CA LYS A 98 -22.39 6.53 1.09
C LYS A 98 -22.40 7.88 0.37
N PHE A 99 -23.56 8.45 0.04
CA PHE A 99 -23.66 9.79 -0.54
C PHE A 99 -23.18 10.87 0.44
N PHE A 100 -23.58 10.78 1.71
CA PHE A 100 -23.11 11.70 2.77
C PHE A 100 -21.64 11.52 3.13
N SER A 101 -21.04 10.37 2.76
CA SER A 101 -19.62 10.06 2.96
C SER A 101 -18.80 10.39 1.70
N PHE A 102 -19.15 11.45 0.97
CA PHE A 102 -18.42 11.85 -0.24
C PHE A 102 -17.20 12.72 0.11
N PRO A 103 -16.04 12.53 -0.53
CA PRO A 103 -15.70 11.43 -1.45
C PRO A 103 -15.36 10.14 -0.71
N ASP A 104 -15.18 10.23 0.61
CA ASP A 104 -14.96 9.12 1.53
C ASP A 104 -15.50 9.46 2.93
N TYR A 105 -15.50 8.46 3.81
CA TYR A 105 -15.97 8.58 5.18
C TYR A 105 -15.21 9.62 6.02
N GLN A 106 -14.04 10.08 5.56
CA GLN A 106 -13.23 11.07 6.27
C GLN A 106 -13.63 12.51 5.91
N VAL A 107 -14.68 12.72 5.09
CA VAL A 107 -15.15 14.07 4.69
C VAL A 107 -15.43 14.99 5.89
N ALA A 108 -15.93 14.47 7.01
CA ALA A 108 -16.20 15.29 8.19
C ALA A 108 -14.95 16.00 8.72
N TRP A 109 -13.76 15.43 8.50
CA TRP A 109 -12.50 16.05 8.87
C TRP A 109 -12.23 17.36 8.12
N PHE A 110 -12.82 17.58 6.94
CA PHE A 110 -12.75 18.86 6.23
C PHE A 110 -13.17 20.03 7.12
N PHE A 111 -14.28 19.89 7.85
CA PHE A 111 -14.85 20.97 8.67
C PHE A 111 -13.96 21.37 9.85
N PHE A 112 -13.20 20.43 10.41
CA PHE A 112 -12.24 20.71 11.49
C PHE A 112 -10.89 21.16 10.96
N SER A 113 -10.41 20.51 9.90
CA SER A 113 -9.05 20.73 9.40
C SER A 113 -8.92 22.04 8.63
N TYR A 114 -9.89 22.38 7.77
CA TYR A 114 -9.76 23.52 6.87
C TYR A 114 -9.57 24.87 7.62
N PRO A 115 -10.33 25.21 8.67
CA PRO A 115 -10.13 26.48 9.39
C PRO A 115 -8.74 26.59 10.05
N HIS A 116 -8.23 25.48 10.60
CA HIS A 116 -6.91 25.43 11.21
C HIS A 116 -5.80 25.54 10.18
N ILE A 117 -5.91 24.80 9.06
CA ILE A 117 -4.94 24.88 7.96
C ILE A 117 -4.95 26.28 7.35
N LYS A 118 -6.13 26.88 7.16
CA LYS A 118 -6.26 28.25 6.67
C LYS A 118 -5.45 29.21 7.55
N ARG A 119 -5.67 29.21 8.87
CA ARG A 119 -4.91 30.06 9.81
C ARG A 119 -3.40 29.81 9.74
N LEU A 120 -2.99 28.54 9.66
CA LEU A 120 -1.59 28.15 9.56
C LEU A 120 -0.92 28.74 8.31
N VAL A 121 -1.61 28.68 7.17
CA VAL A 121 -1.11 29.15 5.87
C VAL A 121 -1.07 30.67 5.79
N PHE A 122 -2.03 31.39 6.40
CA PHE A 122 -1.96 32.86 6.46
C PHE A 122 -0.83 33.37 7.37
N GLY A 123 -0.44 32.60 8.39
CA GLY A 123 0.65 32.97 9.30
C GLY A 123 2.04 32.50 8.87
N ASN A 124 2.17 31.68 7.82
CA ASN A 124 3.44 31.06 7.42
C ASN A 124 3.60 31.03 5.89
N LYS A 125 4.82 31.28 5.41
CA LYS A 125 5.16 31.11 3.99
C LYS A 125 5.58 29.66 3.71
N PHE A 126 4.72 28.89 3.05
CA PHE A 126 5.08 27.55 2.51
C PHE A 126 5.42 27.66 1.02
N ASP A 127 6.40 26.88 0.57
CA ASP A 127 6.76 26.78 -0.85
C ASP A 127 5.70 26.01 -1.65
N PHE A 128 5.07 24.99 -1.06
CA PHE A 128 3.99 24.22 -1.66
C PHE A 128 3.17 23.43 -0.61
N VAL A 129 1.97 23.02 -1.02
CA VAL A 129 1.11 22.05 -0.31
C VAL A 129 1.28 20.69 -0.96
N LEU A 130 1.68 19.68 -0.18
CA LEU A 130 1.70 18.28 -0.58
C LEU A 130 0.47 17.58 -0.01
N VAL A 131 -0.16 16.73 -0.79
CA VAL A 131 -1.25 15.87 -0.33
C VAL A 131 -1.12 14.47 -0.94
N SER A 132 -1.47 13.44 -0.17
CA SER A 132 -1.42 12.05 -0.61
C SER A 132 -2.70 11.33 -0.21
N ALA A 133 -3.39 10.72 -1.19
CA ALA A 133 -4.65 10.00 -0.99
C ALA A 133 -4.49 8.51 -1.32
N PRO A 134 -5.37 7.63 -0.82
CA PRO A 134 -6.56 7.89 0.02
C PRO A 134 -6.26 8.44 1.43
N PRO A 135 -7.20 9.15 2.09
CA PRO A 135 -8.54 9.50 1.62
C PRO A 135 -8.57 10.69 0.65
N PHE A 136 -9.49 10.71 -0.31
CA PHE A 136 -9.64 11.76 -1.32
C PHE A 136 -10.28 13.05 -0.78
N SER A 137 -10.91 13.01 0.40
CA SER A 137 -11.34 14.21 1.12
C SER A 137 -10.17 15.15 1.40
N THR A 138 -8.96 14.60 1.63
CA THR A 138 -7.72 15.40 1.77
C THR A 138 -7.36 16.14 0.49
N PHE A 139 -7.66 15.60 -0.70
CA PHE A 139 -7.44 16.29 -1.97
C PHE A 139 -8.33 17.53 -2.09
N ILE A 140 -9.59 17.43 -1.66
CA ILE A 140 -10.52 18.57 -1.66
C ILE A 140 -10.06 19.65 -0.67
N ILE A 141 -9.63 19.25 0.55
CA ILE A 141 -9.05 20.17 1.53
C ILE A 141 -7.85 20.91 0.91
N SER A 142 -6.93 20.17 0.31
CA SER A 142 -5.68 20.72 -0.23
C SER A 142 -5.91 21.58 -1.47
N TRP A 143 -6.89 21.23 -2.29
CA TRP A 143 -7.37 22.07 -3.39
C TRP A 143 -7.89 23.41 -2.87
N ALA A 144 -8.74 23.41 -1.84
CA ALA A 144 -9.27 24.64 -1.27
C ALA A 144 -8.14 25.51 -0.71
N VAL A 145 -7.23 24.90 0.07
CA VAL A 145 -6.06 25.60 0.63
C VAL A 145 -5.22 26.23 -0.49
N SER A 146 -4.86 25.48 -1.52
CA SER A 146 -4.08 26.01 -2.65
C SER A 146 -4.83 27.12 -3.40
N LYS A 147 -6.12 26.92 -3.68
CA LYS A 147 -6.94 27.88 -4.44
C LYS A 147 -7.07 29.23 -3.74
N PHE A 148 -7.23 29.24 -2.41
CA PHE A 148 -7.43 30.46 -1.64
C PHE A 148 -6.16 31.10 -1.10
N SER A 149 -5.06 30.35 -0.98
CA SER A 149 -3.76 30.89 -0.55
C SER A 149 -2.80 31.21 -1.70
N GLY A 150 -3.05 30.68 -2.90
CA GLY A 150 -2.15 30.79 -4.05
C GLY A 150 -0.94 29.86 -3.98
N ILE A 151 -0.80 29.04 -2.93
CA ILE A 151 0.34 28.14 -2.76
C ILE A 151 0.24 26.97 -3.77
N PRO A 152 1.32 26.63 -4.49
CA PRO A 152 1.34 25.50 -5.43
C PRO A 152 0.91 24.18 -4.78
N LEU A 153 0.10 23.40 -5.49
CA LEU A 153 -0.41 22.11 -5.02
C LEU A 153 0.31 20.94 -5.70
N ILE A 154 0.80 19.99 -4.91
CA ILE A 154 1.35 18.72 -5.36
C ILE A 154 0.44 17.58 -4.88
N VAL A 155 0.00 16.74 -5.81
CA VAL A 155 -0.96 15.67 -5.54
C VAL A 155 -0.31 14.30 -5.76
N ASP A 156 -0.24 13.46 -4.72
CA ASP A 156 0.28 12.09 -4.75
C ASP A 156 -0.86 11.06 -4.77
N PHE A 157 -1.04 10.40 -5.91
CA PHE A 157 -2.01 9.33 -6.12
C PHE A 157 -1.38 7.98 -5.77
N ARG A 158 -1.75 7.43 -4.61
CA ARG A 158 -1.44 6.05 -4.22
C ARG A 158 -2.44 5.06 -4.78
N ASP A 159 -3.68 5.49 -4.97
CA ASP A 159 -4.73 4.74 -5.62
C ASP A 159 -5.40 5.67 -6.66
N PRO A 160 -5.88 5.16 -7.80
CA PRO A 160 -6.67 5.98 -8.73
C PRO A 160 -7.93 6.51 -8.01
N TRP A 161 -8.48 7.66 -8.36
CA TRP A 161 -9.75 8.12 -7.77
C TRP A 161 -10.94 7.55 -8.53
N ILE A 162 -10.97 7.77 -9.85
CA ILE A 162 -12.10 7.32 -10.68
C ILE A 162 -12.00 5.86 -11.09
N ASP A 163 -10.80 5.40 -11.41
CA ASP A 163 -10.58 4.07 -11.97
C ASP A 163 -10.32 3.03 -10.86
N GLN A 164 -11.07 3.14 -9.74
CA GLN A 164 -11.03 2.18 -8.65
C GLN A 164 -11.99 1.02 -8.89
N GLU A 165 -11.47 -0.19 -8.75
CA GLU A 165 -12.27 -1.42 -8.88
C GLU A 165 -12.89 -1.86 -7.53
N LEU A 166 -12.30 -1.42 -6.40
CA LEU A 166 -12.77 -1.81 -5.06
C LEU A 166 -14.05 -1.07 -4.62
N PHE A 167 -14.28 0.14 -5.11
CA PHE A 167 -15.38 1.00 -4.66
C PHE A 167 -16.17 1.54 -5.85
N PRO A 168 -17.05 0.71 -6.45
CA PRO A 168 -17.88 1.16 -7.57
C PRO A 168 -18.82 2.29 -7.15
N PHE A 169 -19.03 3.24 -8.06
CA PHE A 169 -19.98 4.33 -7.85
C PHE A 169 -21.42 3.80 -7.84
N PHE A 170 -22.23 4.19 -6.84
CA PHE A 170 -23.61 3.72 -6.72
C PHE A 170 -24.59 4.37 -7.70
N SER A 171 -24.25 5.52 -8.30
CA SER A 171 -25.09 6.19 -9.30
C SER A 171 -24.26 6.97 -10.31
N ARG A 172 -24.87 7.29 -11.46
CA ARG A 172 -24.26 8.17 -12.48
C ARG A 172 -23.93 9.56 -11.93
N PHE A 173 -24.80 10.12 -11.10
CA PHE A 173 -24.57 11.40 -10.44
C PHE A 173 -23.38 11.32 -9.48
N HIS A 174 -23.28 10.26 -8.66
CA HIS A 174 -22.14 10.07 -7.77
C HIS A 174 -20.82 9.96 -8.53
N ARG A 175 -20.81 9.22 -9.64
CA ARG A 175 -19.65 9.16 -10.54
C ARG A 175 -19.30 10.53 -11.13
N TRP A 176 -20.30 11.26 -11.63
CA TRP A 176 -20.12 12.61 -12.17
C TRP A 176 -19.54 13.57 -11.11
N PHE A 177 -20.03 13.50 -9.86
CA PHE A 177 -19.55 14.36 -8.79
C PHE A 177 -18.11 14.04 -8.38
N ASN A 178 -17.72 12.76 -8.34
CA ASN A 178 -16.32 12.37 -8.16
C ASN A 178 -15.45 12.86 -9.33
N LEU A 179 -15.91 12.71 -10.58
CA LEU A 179 -15.22 13.21 -11.77
C LEU A 179 -15.02 14.73 -11.73
N TYR A 180 -16.04 15.47 -11.31
CA TYR A 180 -15.97 16.91 -11.13
C TYR A 180 -14.86 17.29 -10.16
N TRP A 181 -14.80 16.66 -8.99
CA TRP A 181 -13.78 16.95 -7.99
C TRP A 181 -12.38 16.47 -8.37
N GLU A 182 -12.25 15.29 -8.98
CA GLU A 182 -10.98 14.84 -9.57
C GLU A 182 -10.46 15.89 -10.56
N SER A 183 -11.33 16.39 -11.44
CA SER A 183 -11.00 17.43 -12.42
C SER A 183 -10.59 18.74 -11.77
N LYS A 184 -11.31 19.21 -10.74
CA LYS A 184 -10.94 20.42 -10.00
C LYS A 184 -9.57 20.30 -9.33
N VAL A 185 -9.30 19.18 -8.68
CA VAL A 185 -8.02 18.91 -8.00
C VAL A 185 -6.88 18.83 -9.01
N LEU A 186 -7.03 18.03 -10.06
CA LEU A 186 -5.99 17.83 -11.06
C LEU A 186 -5.68 19.10 -11.86
N SER A 187 -6.70 19.92 -12.15
CA SER A 187 -6.50 21.20 -12.85
C SER A 187 -5.79 22.25 -11.99
N GLN A 188 -5.89 22.15 -10.66
CA GLN A 188 -5.19 23.03 -9.72
C GLN A 188 -3.78 22.52 -9.40
N ALA A 189 -3.51 21.23 -9.59
CA ALA A 189 -2.24 20.62 -9.27
C ALA A 189 -1.11 21.17 -10.16
N SER A 190 -0.10 21.77 -9.54
CA SER A 190 1.13 22.18 -10.22
C SER A 190 1.97 20.98 -10.65
N LEU A 191 1.88 19.89 -9.88
CA LEU A 191 2.55 18.63 -10.18
C LEU A 191 1.76 17.45 -9.60
N ILE A 192 1.73 16.34 -10.32
CA ILE A 192 1.08 15.11 -9.89
C ILE A 192 2.12 14.00 -9.81
N THR A 193 2.03 13.19 -8.77
CA THR A 193 2.83 11.99 -8.60
C THR A 193 1.93 10.76 -8.52
N THR A 194 2.36 9.65 -9.11
CA THR A 194 1.62 8.38 -9.08
C THR A 194 2.54 7.25 -8.67
N ILE A 195 2.01 6.21 -8.02
CA ILE A 195 2.82 5.08 -7.59
C ILE A 195 3.20 4.09 -8.69
N ASN A 196 2.54 4.15 -9.85
CA ASN A 196 2.86 3.28 -10.97
C ASN A 196 2.49 3.94 -12.33
N PRO A 197 3.03 3.40 -13.44
CA PRO A 197 2.72 3.89 -14.79
C PRO A 197 1.25 3.73 -15.20
N SER A 198 0.54 2.71 -14.69
CA SER A 198 -0.86 2.46 -15.04
C SER A 198 -1.76 3.62 -14.61
N ILE A 199 -1.62 4.09 -13.35
CA ILE A 199 -2.35 5.26 -12.84
C ILE A 199 -1.98 6.51 -13.64
N LYS A 200 -0.69 6.72 -13.95
CA LYS A 200 -0.23 7.83 -14.80
C LYS A 200 -0.91 7.82 -16.16
N LYS A 201 -0.97 6.65 -16.82
CA LYS A 201 -1.63 6.48 -18.13
C LYS A 201 -3.11 6.83 -18.03
N SER A 202 -3.80 6.35 -16.99
CA SER A 202 -5.22 6.63 -16.78
C SER A 202 -5.51 8.12 -16.60
N ILE A 203 -4.74 8.80 -15.74
CA ILE A 203 -4.89 10.25 -15.54
C ILE A 203 -4.54 11.02 -16.81
N LYS A 204 -3.48 10.64 -17.55
CA LYS A 204 -3.08 11.30 -18.81
C LYS A 204 -4.14 11.20 -19.91
N GLN A 205 -4.95 10.14 -19.94
CA GLN A 205 -6.05 10.03 -20.90
C GLN A 205 -7.10 11.12 -20.70
N ARG A 206 -7.35 11.53 -19.44
CA ARG A 206 -8.30 12.60 -19.10
C ARG A 206 -7.66 13.98 -19.03
N PHE A 207 -6.37 14.05 -18.67
CA PHE A 207 -5.61 15.29 -18.50
C PHE A 207 -4.27 15.22 -19.25
N PRO A 208 -4.27 15.35 -20.59
CA PRO A 208 -3.07 15.20 -21.41
C PRO A 208 -1.94 16.16 -21.04
N GLN A 209 -2.26 17.37 -20.58
CA GLN A 209 -1.30 18.42 -20.23
C GLN A 209 -0.76 18.33 -18.79
N ALA A 210 -1.32 17.46 -17.95
CA ALA A 210 -0.89 17.32 -16.57
C ALA A 210 0.59 16.90 -16.45
N LYS A 211 1.36 17.56 -15.58
CA LYS A 211 2.75 17.17 -15.28
C LYS A 211 2.75 16.00 -14.29
N ILE A 212 2.93 14.78 -14.79
CA ILE A 212 2.82 13.54 -14.00
C ILE A 212 4.14 12.77 -13.93
N TYR A 213 4.64 12.54 -12.72
CA TYR A 213 5.82 11.74 -12.43
C TYR A 213 5.46 10.43 -11.71
N VAL A 214 6.10 9.33 -12.11
CA VAL A 214 5.95 8.06 -11.39
C VAL A 214 6.97 8.03 -10.26
N LEU A 215 6.45 8.03 -9.04
CA LEU A 215 7.19 7.81 -7.80
C LEU A 215 6.65 6.54 -7.17
N ASN A 216 7.32 5.43 -7.48
CA ASN A 216 6.96 4.14 -6.94
C ASN A 216 6.81 4.16 -5.43
N GLN A 217 6.08 3.19 -4.90
CA GLN A 217 6.31 2.80 -3.51
C GLN A 217 7.77 2.35 -3.34
N GLY A 218 8.13 2.02 -2.12
CA GLY A 218 9.47 1.54 -1.84
C GLY A 218 9.53 0.83 -0.50
N TYR A 219 10.69 0.25 -0.23
CA TYR A 219 11.08 -0.23 1.08
C TYR A 219 12.00 0.79 1.75
N ASP A 220 12.07 0.78 3.09
CA ASP A 220 13.03 1.60 3.82
C ASP A 220 14.26 0.73 4.14
N PRO A 221 15.46 1.05 3.62
CA PRO A 221 16.67 0.28 3.91
C PRO A 221 17.05 0.24 5.40
N GLU A 222 16.62 1.23 6.20
CA GLU A 222 16.86 1.23 7.65
C GLU A 222 16.05 0.14 8.37
N ASP A 223 14.94 -0.32 7.80
CA ASP A 223 14.13 -1.42 8.36
C ASP A 223 14.83 -2.80 8.16
N PHE A 224 15.91 -2.87 7.38
CA PHE A 224 16.67 -4.10 7.09
C PHE A 224 18.05 -4.17 7.79
N LYS A 225 18.39 -3.17 8.62
CA LYS A 225 19.72 -3.10 9.27
C LYS A 225 19.97 -4.20 10.31
N GLU A 226 18.91 -4.71 10.93
CA GLU A 226 19.02 -5.75 11.95
C GLU A 226 19.51 -7.06 11.32
N LYS A 227 20.44 -7.75 12.01
CA LYS A 227 20.92 -9.06 11.58
C LYS A 227 19.81 -10.10 11.79
N ILE A 228 19.51 -10.87 10.75
CA ILE A 228 18.58 -11.98 10.82
C ILE A 228 19.32 -13.15 11.49
N LYS A 229 18.73 -13.74 12.53
CA LYS A 229 19.11 -15.10 12.93
C LYS A 229 18.50 -16.05 11.91
N VAL A 230 19.28 -16.43 10.90
CA VAL A 230 18.85 -17.45 9.95
C VAL A 230 19.18 -18.80 10.58
N ASP A 231 18.18 -19.46 11.14
CA ASP A 231 18.34 -20.87 11.47
C ASP A 231 18.48 -21.65 10.16
N SER A 232 19.49 -22.52 10.07
CA SER A 232 19.68 -23.38 8.90
C SER A 232 18.58 -24.45 8.86
N ASN A 233 17.39 -24.05 8.40
CA ASN A 233 16.26 -24.96 8.26
C ASN A 233 16.37 -25.71 6.92
N SER A 234 16.33 -27.04 6.98
CA SER A 234 16.28 -27.90 5.79
C SER A 234 14.97 -27.76 5.01
N LYS A 235 13.89 -27.29 5.67
CA LYS A 235 12.58 -27.05 5.06
C LYS A 235 12.58 -25.79 4.20
N LEU A 236 11.86 -25.80 3.09
CA LEU A 236 11.51 -24.60 2.34
C LEU A 236 10.48 -23.79 3.14
N THR A 237 10.81 -22.53 3.43
CA THR A 237 9.93 -21.62 4.17
C THR A 237 9.27 -20.63 3.20
N ILE A 238 7.94 -20.59 3.21
CA ILE A 238 7.15 -19.63 2.43
C ILE A 238 6.43 -18.69 3.40
N THR A 239 6.61 -17.37 3.23
CA THR A 239 5.93 -16.39 4.08
C THR A 239 4.96 -15.54 3.27
N TYR A 240 3.77 -15.35 3.84
CA TYR A 240 2.82 -14.30 3.47
C TYR A 240 2.79 -13.24 4.57
N MET A 241 3.23 -12.02 4.26
CA MET A 241 3.20 -10.87 5.15
C MET A 241 2.06 -9.92 4.76
N GLY A 242 1.12 -9.73 5.67
CA GLY A 242 0.02 -8.78 5.53
C GLY A 242 -1.32 -9.36 5.99
N SER A 243 -2.35 -8.53 5.92
CA SER A 243 -3.69 -8.94 6.31
C SER A 243 -4.36 -9.78 5.21
N LEU A 244 -5.00 -10.89 5.59
CA LEU A 244 -5.86 -11.69 4.72
C LEU A 244 -7.25 -11.06 4.61
N ILE A 245 -7.38 -10.09 3.70
CA ILE A 245 -8.56 -9.24 3.51
C ILE A 245 -8.76 -8.95 2.02
N ARG A 246 -9.90 -8.34 1.65
CA ARG A 246 -10.18 -7.85 0.27
C ARG A 246 -10.08 -8.96 -0.79
N GLY A 247 -10.57 -10.15 -0.41
CA GLY A 247 -10.62 -11.36 -1.24
C GLY A 247 -9.27 -11.96 -1.60
N ILE A 248 -8.24 -11.74 -0.77
CA ILE A 248 -7.05 -12.58 -0.78
C ILE A 248 -7.45 -14.01 -0.38
N LYS A 249 -7.09 -14.97 -1.23
CA LYS A 249 -7.52 -16.36 -1.15
C LYS A 249 -6.38 -17.28 -0.72
N ALA A 250 -6.22 -17.45 0.59
CA ALA A 250 -5.19 -18.34 1.15
C ALA A 250 -5.36 -19.81 0.70
N ASP A 251 -6.58 -20.22 0.37
CA ASP A 251 -6.89 -21.57 -0.11
C ASP A 251 -6.14 -21.95 -1.38
N VAL A 252 -5.77 -20.99 -2.24
CA VAL A 252 -4.98 -21.28 -3.46
C VAL A 252 -3.60 -21.83 -3.09
N LEU A 253 -2.92 -21.20 -2.13
CA LEU A 253 -1.62 -21.69 -1.65
C LEU A 253 -1.77 -23.03 -0.91
N LEU A 254 -2.81 -23.18 -0.10
CA LEU A 254 -3.05 -24.42 0.65
C LEU A 254 -3.35 -25.61 -0.27
N LYS A 255 -4.15 -25.41 -1.34
CA LYS A 255 -4.41 -26.43 -2.38
C LYS A 255 -3.16 -26.83 -3.15
N ALA A 256 -2.28 -25.87 -3.44
CA ALA A 256 -1.00 -26.17 -4.07
C ALA A 256 -0.14 -27.10 -3.18
N VAL A 257 -0.18 -26.91 -1.86
CA VAL A 257 0.52 -27.77 -0.90
C VAL A 257 -0.13 -29.12 -0.76
N GLU A 258 -1.46 -29.18 -0.69
CA GLU A 258 -2.22 -30.43 -0.69
C GLU A 258 -1.85 -31.29 -1.92
N CYS A 259 -1.82 -30.68 -3.12
CA CYS A 259 -1.40 -31.34 -4.35
C CYS A 259 0.02 -31.93 -4.27
N LEU A 260 0.97 -31.23 -3.64
CA LEU A 260 2.32 -31.77 -3.42
C LEU A 260 2.31 -32.98 -2.47
N ILE A 261 1.54 -32.91 -1.38
CA ILE A 261 1.44 -33.99 -0.39
C ILE A 261 0.79 -35.24 -0.99
N GLU A 262 -0.23 -35.07 -1.83
CA GLU A 262 -0.87 -36.17 -2.57
C GLU A 262 0.11 -36.86 -3.52
N GLN A 263 1.05 -36.11 -4.12
CA GLN A 263 2.11 -36.66 -4.97
C GLN A 263 3.22 -37.35 -4.17
N ASP A 264 3.67 -36.76 -3.06
CA ASP A 264 4.69 -37.32 -2.17
C ASP A 264 4.46 -36.87 -0.72
N ASN A 265 4.10 -37.81 0.16
CA ASN A 265 3.85 -37.53 1.57
C ASN A 265 5.06 -36.92 2.30
N CYS A 266 6.29 -37.05 1.78
CA CYS A 266 7.48 -36.41 2.35
C CYS A 266 7.37 -34.88 2.40
N TRP A 267 6.51 -34.26 1.59
CA TRP A 267 6.26 -32.81 1.63
C TRP A 267 5.82 -32.30 3.01
N LYS A 268 5.20 -33.15 3.84
CA LYS A 268 4.89 -32.85 5.25
C LYS A 268 6.11 -32.50 6.10
N HIS A 269 7.30 -32.90 5.67
CA HIS A 269 8.56 -32.63 6.36
C HIS A 269 9.48 -31.66 5.62
N ARG A 270 9.10 -31.22 4.41
CA ARG A 270 9.92 -30.37 3.53
C ARG A 270 9.50 -28.90 3.48
N LEU A 271 8.31 -28.57 3.98
CA LEU A 271 7.73 -27.22 3.87
C LEU A 271 7.38 -26.63 5.24
N GLU A 272 7.40 -25.31 5.35
CA GLU A 272 6.74 -24.55 6.40
C GLU A 272 6.18 -23.24 5.84
N ILE A 273 4.93 -22.91 6.19
CA ILE A 273 4.24 -21.71 5.70
C ILE A 273 3.90 -20.79 6.87
N TYR A 274 4.28 -19.52 6.76
CA TYR A 274 3.93 -18.48 7.73
C TYR A 274 2.92 -17.50 7.14
N PHE A 275 1.79 -17.32 7.80
CA PHE A 275 0.87 -16.21 7.57
C PHE A 275 1.03 -15.20 8.71
N VAL A 276 1.63 -14.05 8.40
CA VAL A 276 1.97 -13.00 9.37
C VAL A 276 1.10 -11.78 9.15
N GLY A 277 0.18 -11.51 10.07
CA GLY A 277 -0.69 -10.35 10.00
C GLY A 277 -2.12 -10.65 10.42
N LYS A 278 -3.02 -9.67 10.23
CA LYS A 278 -4.42 -9.83 10.64
C LYS A 278 -5.11 -10.91 9.83
N ASN A 279 -6.04 -11.61 10.47
CA ASN A 279 -6.79 -12.74 9.91
C ASN A 279 -5.93 -13.94 9.51
N SER A 280 -4.67 -14.04 9.94
CA SER A 280 -3.81 -15.21 9.71
C SER A 280 -4.44 -16.52 10.18
N LYS A 281 -5.22 -16.47 11.28
CA LYS A 281 -5.98 -17.62 11.80
C LYS A 281 -6.97 -18.22 10.79
N GLN A 282 -7.47 -17.42 9.84
CA GLN A 282 -8.35 -17.94 8.77
C GLN A 282 -7.61 -18.96 7.90
N ALA A 283 -6.35 -18.69 7.55
CA ALA A 283 -5.54 -19.64 6.78
C ALA A 283 -5.21 -20.89 7.60
N PHE A 284 -4.95 -20.76 8.90
CA PHE A 284 -4.70 -21.91 9.77
C PHE A 284 -5.94 -22.81 9.94
N ASN A 285 -7.12 -22.21 10.09
CA ASN A 285 -8.37 -22.97 10.19
C ASN A 285 -8.65 -23.73 8.88
N LEU A 286 -8.49 -23.08 7.73
CA LEU A 286 -8.60 -23.74 6.42
C LEU A 286 -7.58 -24.90 6.28
N ALA A 287 -6.33 -24.68 6.71
CA ALA A 287 -5.32 -25.73 6.69
C ALA A 287 -5.66 -26.91 7.63
N SER A 288 -6.38 -26.65 8.72
CA SER A 288 -6.85 -27.68 9.65
C SER A 288 -7.98 -28.50 9.03
N GLU A 289 -8.92 -27.85 8.35
CA GLU A 289 -9.98 -28.53 7.58
C GLU A 289 -9.42 -29.43 6.48
N MET A 290 -8.30 -29.03 5.86
CA MET A 290 -7.58 -29.79 4.83
C MET A 290 -6.59 -30.82 5.40
N GLY A 291 -6.43 -30.94 6.73
CA GLY A 291 -5.51 -31.90 7.35
C GLY A 291 -4.01 -31.58 7.19
N ILE A 292 -3.65 -30.34 6.84
CA ILE A 292 -2.27 -29.87 6.61
C ILE A 292 -1.81 -28.79 7.59
N SER A 293 -2.52 -28.61 8.70
CA SER A 293 -2.23 -27.58 9.72
C SER A 293 -0.83 -27.67 10.34
N SER A 294 -0.22 -28.85 10.35
CA SER A 294 1.16 -29.06 10.83
C SER A 294 2.21 -28.25 10.04
N LEU A 295 1.90 -27.88 8.80
CA LEU A 295 2.76 -27.07 7.92
C LEU A 295 2.53 -25.57 8.05
N VAL A 296 1.44 -25.14 8.69
CA VAL A 296 1.02 -23.74 8.69
C VAL A 296 1.23 -23.11 10.06
N ARG A 297 1.79 -21.91 10.07
CA ARG A 297 1.99 -21.06 11.25
C ARG A 297 1.21 -19.77 11.06
N SER A 298 0.35 -19.48 12.02
CA SER A 298 -0.40 -18.23 12.07
C SER A 298 0.24 -17.30 13.08
N VAL A 299 0.68 -16.13 12.64
CA VAL A 299 1.20 -15.07 13.51
C VAL A 299 0.24 -13.89 13.42
N ASP A 300 -0.22 -13.39 14.57
CA ASP A 300 -1.13 -12.24 14.66
C ASP A 300 -0.42 -10.95 14.17
N TYR A 301 -1.08 -9.79 14.27
CA TYR A 301 -0.48 -8.53 13.84
C TYR A 301 0.77 -8.19 14.67
N LEU A 302 1.85 -7.86 13.97
CA LEU A 302 3.11 -7.37 14.54
C LEU A 302 3.43 -5.97 14.00
N PRO A 303 4.21 -5.15 14.75
CA PRO A 303 4.84 -3.96 14.22
C PRO A 303 5.61 -4.25 12.92
N HIS A 304 5.73 -3.24 12.05
CA HIS A 304 6.20 -3.47 10.68
C HIS A 304 7.58 -4.13 10.62
N ARG A 305 8.54 -3.69 11.45
CA ARG A 305 9.91 -4.24 11.49
C ARG A 305 9.94 -5.70 11.95
N GLU A 306 9.14 -6.05 12.94
CA GLU A 306 9.06 -7.43 13.44
C GLU A 306 8.43 -8.36 12.38
N ALA A 307 7.35 -7.93 11.74
CA ALA A 307 6.75 -8.68 10.64
C ALA A 307 7.72 -8.87 9.45
N LEU A 308 8.59 -7.88 9.20
CA LEU A 308 9.59 -7.94 8.15
C LEU A 308 10.66 -8.99 8.43
N GLN A 309 10.96 -9.31 9.70
CA GLN A 309 11.92 -10.37 10.03
C GLN A 309 11.48 -11.73 9.50
N TYR A 310 10.18 -12.06 9.57
CA TYR A 310 9.62 -13.28 8.97
C TYR A 310 9.78 -13.30 7.46
N ALA A 311 9.52 -12.17 6.80
CA ALA A 311 9.69 -12.07 5.35
C ALA A 311 11.17 -12.26 4.95
N ARG A 312 12.09 -11.69 5.73
CA ARG A 312 13.53 -11.78 5.51
C ARG A 312 14.10 -13.18 5.77
N SER A 313 13.57 -13.91 6.75
CA SER A 313 14.00 -15.28 7.07
C SER A 313 13.43 -16.35 6.14
N ALA A 314 12.43 -16.02 5.32
CA ALA A 314 11.82 -16.95 4.38
C ALA A 314 12.73 -17.27 3.19
N ASP A 315 12.54 -18.42 2.56
CA ASP A 315 13.17 -18.71 1.26
C ASP A 315 12.40 -18.07 0.12
N ALA A 316 11.07 -18.07 0.24
CA ALA A 316 10.16 -17.46 -0.73
C ALA A 316 9.02 -16.69 -0.05
N LEU A 317 8.52 -15.68 -0.76
CA LEU A 317 7.47 -14.79 -0.32
C LEU A 317 6.28 -14.91 -1.26
N TRP A 318 5.12 -15.22 -0.70
CA TRP A 318 3.91 -15.35 -1.48
C TRP A 318 3.19 -14.00 -1.57
N LEU A 319 2.99 -13.54 -2.81
CA LEU A 319 2.24 -12.35 -3.16
C LEU A 319 0.98 -12.77 -3.90
N TYR A 320 -0.18 -12.47 -3.34
CA TYR A 320 -1.47 -12.70 -3.98
C TYR A 320 -2.15 -11.38 -4.33
N ILE A 321 -2.50 -11.20 -5.60
CA ILE A 321 -3.34 -10.10 -6.09
C ILE A 321 -4.59 -10.71 -6.72
N PRO A 322 -5.78 -10.45 -6.15
CA PRO A 322 -7.01 -10.98 -6.71
C PRO A 322 -7.25 -10.53 -8.17
N PRO A 323 -7.79 -11.40 -9.04
CA PRO A 323 -8.00 -11.11 -10.47
C PRO A 323 -8.80 -9.84 -10.77
N TRP A 324 -9.73 -9.46 -9.88
CA TRP A 324 -10.62 -8.29 -10.05
C TRP A 324 -10.02 -6.97 -9.55
N GLN A 325 -8.75 -6.91 -9.17
CA GLN A 325 -8.09 -5.66 -8.73
C GLN A 325 -7.39 -4.90 -9.86
N GLY A 326 -7.35 -5.50 -11.06
CA GLY A 326 -6.98 -4.86 -12.31
C GLY A 326 -5.60 -4.24 -12.37
N ASP A 327 -5.38 -3.42 -13.39
CA ASP A 327 -4.04 -3.03 -13.84
C ASP A 327 -3.35 -1.98 -12.97
N ASN A 328 -4.11 -1.29 -12.12
CA ASN A 328 -3.64 -0.16 -11.32
C ASN A 328 -3.08 -0.56 -9.94
N MET A 329 -3.28 -1.80 -9.50
CA MET A 329 -2.88 -2.24 -8.17
C MET A 329 -1.37 -2.53 -8.10
N SER A 330 -0.65 -1.74 -7.29
CA SER A 330 0.70 -2.10 -6.82
C SER A 330 0.73 -2.02 -5.30
N THR A 331 0.68 -3.19 -4.65
CA THR A 331 0.60 -3.30 -3.20
C THR A 331 1.90 -2.86 -2.51
N GLY A 332 1.83 -2.27 -1.31
CA GLY A 332 3.03 -1.86 -0.56
C GLY A 332 3.97 -3.02 -0.22
N LYS A 333 3.40 -4.18 0.15
CA LYS A 333 4.15 -5.39 0.52
C LYS A 333 5.09 -5.90 -0.58
N LEU A 334 4.76 -5.67 -1.86
CA LEU A 334 5.63 -6.02 -2.99
C LEU A 334 7.01 -5.39 -2.84
N TYR A 335 7.06 -4.14 -2.38
CA TYR A 335 8.30 -3.41 -2.27
C TYR A 335 9.12 -3.85 -1.05
N ASP A 336 8.45 -4.16 0.06
CA ASP A 336 9.09 -4.78 1.21
C ASP A 336 9.69 -6.14 0.83
N TYR A 337 8.98 -6.95 0.04
CA TYR A 337 9.47 -8.23 -0.47
C TYR A 337 10.70 -8.05 -1.35
N LEU A 338 10.69 -7.08 -2.28
CA LEU A 338 11.88 -6.76 -3.08
C LEU A 338 13.06 -6.37 -2.20
N GLY A 339 12.84 -5.60 -1.14
CA GLY A 339 13.88 -5.22 -0.18
C GLY A 339 14.49 -6.40 0.58
N THR A 340 13.81 -7.56 0.67
CA THR A 340 14.38 -8.77 1.29
C THR A 340 15.41 -9.49 0.42
N GLY A 341 15.32 -9.35 -0.91
CA GLY A 341 16.12 -10.12 -1.85
C GLY A 341 15.74 -11.61 -1.99
N ASN A 342 14.63 -12.04 -1.34
CA ASN A 342 14.11 -13.41 -1.38
C ASN A 342 13.31 -13.69 -2.66
N TYR A 343 13.03 -14.97 -2.95
CA TYR A 343 12.16 -15.32 -4.06
C TYR A 343 10.74 -14.79 -3.83
N ILE A 344 10.08 -14.35 -4.89
CA ILE A 344 8.68 -13.89 -4.84
C ILE A 344 7.85 -14.80 -5.74
N ILE A 345 6.89 -15.51 -5.15
CA ILE A 345 5.87 -16.25 -5.88
C ILE A 345 4.64 -15.34 -5.97
N ALA A 346 4.44 -14.73 -7.14
CA ALA A 346 3.37 -13.79 -7.39
C ALA A 346 2.20 -14.47 -8.11
N SER A 347 1.17 -14.81 -7.34
CA SER A 347 -0.15 -15.22 -7.82
C SER A 347 -0.90 -13.96 -8.27
N THR A 348 -0.73 -13.57 -9.53
CA THR A 348 -1.23 -12.32 -10.10
C THR A 348 -1.43 -12.43 -11.62
N LEU A 349 -2.35 -11.66 -12.19
CA LEU A 349 -2.51 -11.62 -13.65
C LEU A 349 -1.35 -10.83 -14.31
N PRO A 350 -0.87 -11.24 -15.50
CA PRO A 350 0.22 -10.55 -16.22
C PRO A 350 -0.05 -9.07 -16.53
N THR A 351 -1.32 -8.66 -16.60
CA THR A 351 -1.70 -7.27 -16.92
C THR A 351 -1.48 -6.31 -15.76
N THR A 352 -1.39 -6.82 -14.53
CA THR A 352 -1.25 -6.02 -13.31
C THR A 352 0.06 -5.22 -13.28
N ALA A 353 0.04 -4.04 -12.65
CA ALA A 353 1.26 -3.25 -12.44
C ALA A 353 2.33 -4.02 -11.64
N ALA A 354 1.92 -4.87 -10.70
CA ALA A 354 2.83 -5.72 -9.94
C ALA A 354 3.52 -6.78 -10.81
N ALA A 355 2.77 -7.47 -11.69
CA ALA A 355 3.34 -8.45 -12.63
C ALA A 355 4.37 -7.81 -13.56
N LYS A 356 4.00 -6.69 -14.19
CA LYS A 356 4.88 -5.92 -15.09
C LYS A 356 6.17 -5.46 -14.40
N LEU A 357 6.08 -5.08 -13.11
CA LEU A 357 7.26 -4.72 -12.33
C LEU A 357 8.13 -5.96 -12.05
N LEU A 358 7.51 -7.06 -11.61
CA LEU A 358 8.21 -8.30 -11.28
C LEU A 358 8.86 -8.98 -12.48
N SER A 359 8.41 -8.74 -13.71
CA SER A 359 9.09 -9.22 -14.93
C SER A 359 10.55 -8.75 -15.02
N GLY A 360 10.91 -7.64 -14.37
CA GLY A 360 12.30 -7.18 -14.27
C GLY A 360 13.09 -7.78 -13.09
N TYR A 361 12.45 -8.56 -12.21
CA TYR A 361 13.07 -9.15 -11.03
C TYR A 361 13.40 -10.63 -11.27
N ASN A 362 14.69 -10.95 -11.24
CA ASN A 362 15.22 -12.28 -11.58
C ASN A 362 14.83 -13.41 -10.60
N LYS A 363 14.31 -13.08 -9.41
CA LYS A 363 13.82 -14.05 -8.41
C LYS A 363 12.30 -14.05 -8.28
N SER A 364 11.59 -13.68 -9.34
CA SER A 364 10.13 -13.76 -9.37
C SER A 364 9.62 -14.97 -10.16
N TYR A 365 8.61 -15.62 -9.61
CA TYR A 365 7.76 -16.58 -10.32
C TYR A 365 6.36 -15.99 -10.40
N GLN A 366 5.81 -15.87 -11.60
CA GLN A 366 4.46 -15.36 -11.82
C GLN A 366 3.55 -16.55 -12.15
N VAL A 367 2.43 -16.65 -11.45
CA VAL A 367 1.47 -17.74 -11.57
C VAL A 367 0.07 -17.12 -11.65
N ASP A 368 -0.84 -17.73 -12.41
CA ASP A 368 -2.23 -17.29 -12.41
C ASP A 368 -2.82 -17.40 -10.97
N PRO A 369 -3.56 -16.39 -10.47
CA PRO A 369 -4.16 -16.45 -9.13
C PRO A 369 -5.12 -17.61 -8.87
N GLN A 370 -5.52 -18.36 -9.90
CA GLN A 370 -6.43 -19.50 -9.82
C GLN A 370 -5.74 -20.84 -10.09
N ASP A 371 -4.51 -20.84 -10.63
CA ASP A 371 -3.78 -22.05 -11.00
C ASP A 371 -2.91 -22.54 -9.83
N TYR A 372 -3.51 -23.36 -8.97
CA TYR A 372 -2.79 -23.97 -7.85
C TYR A 372 -1.86 -25.11 -8.29
N GLN A 373 -2.04 -25.68 -9.49
CA GLN A 373 -1.18 -26.72 -10.03
C GLN A 373 0.13 -26.17 -10.59
N GLU A 374 0.12 -24.99 -11.22
CA GLU A 374 1.34 -24.28 -11.56
C GLU A 374 2.06 -23.79 -10.29
N LEU A 375 1.30 -23.30 -9.31
CA LEU A 375 1.85 -22.90 -8.01
C LEU A 375 2.57 -24.06 -7.31
N SER A 376 2.02 -25.27 -7.33
CA SER A 376 2.67 -26.45 -6.72
C SER A 376 4.01 -26.77 -7.39
N LYS A 377 4.07 -26.74 -8.72
CA LYS A 377 5.32 -26.93 -9.49
C LYS A 377 6.38 -25.87 -9.18
N VAL A 378 5.97 -24.61 -9.00
CA VAL A 378 6.88 -23.53 -8.61
C VAL A 378 7.46 -23.78 -7.21
N ILE A 379 6.62 -24.18 -6.25
CA ILE A 379 7.05 -24.52 -4.89
C ILE A 379 8.04 -25.69 -4.92
N GLU A 380 7.74 -26.71 -5.71
CA GLU A 380 8.63 -27.87 -5.90
C GLU A 380 10.00 -27.47 -6.46
N ASN A 381 10.01 -26.66 -7.53
CA ASN A 381 11.25 -26.17 -8.14
C ASN A 381 12.09 -25.36 -7.14
N LEU A 382 11.46 -24.47 -6.36
CA LEU A 382 12.14 -23.69 -5.33
C LEU A 382 12.78 -24.56 -4.24
N TYR A 383 12.09 -25.62 -3.80
CA TYR A 383 12.66 -26.58 -2.85
C TYR A 383 13.93 -27.24 -3.42
N TYR A 384 13.89 -27.74 -4.66
CA TYR A 384 15.05 -28.39 -5.26
C TYR A 384 16.21 -27.41 -5.56
N GLN A 385 15.91 -26.15 -5.91
CA GLN A 385 16.94 -25.11 -6.02
C GLN A 385 17.63 -24.85 -4.68
N LYS A 386 16.85 -24.79 -3.59
CA LYS A 386 17.37 -24.66 -2.23
C LYS A 386 18.28 -25.83 -1.87
N GLN A 387 17.86 -27.08 -2.12
CA GLN A 387 18.66 -28.27 -1.83
C GLN A 387 19.99 -28.28 -2.61
N LYS A 388 19.98 -27.82 -3.86
CA LYS A 388 21.20 -27.70 -4.68
C LYS A 388 22.09 -26.50 -4.31
N SER A 389 21.74 -25.73 -3.27
CA SER A 389 22.38 -24.46 -2.92
C SER A 389 22.49 -23.47 -4.09
N LYS A 390 21.62 -23.60 -5.10
CA LYS A 390 21.57 -22.72 -6.27
C LYS A 390 20.68 -21.53 -5.95
N LYS A 391 21.19 -20.60 -5.14
CA LYS A 391 20.54 -19.30 -4.95
C LYS A 391 20.91 -18.39 -6.12
N LEU A 392 19.91 -17.83 -6.80
CA LEU A 392 20.16 -16.77 -7.78
C LEU A 392 20.83 -15.58 -7.09
N PRO A 393 21.77 -14.89 -7.75
CA PRO A 393 22.35 -13.67 -7.21
C PRO A 393 21.26 -12.61 -7.03
N GLU A 394 21.39 -11.81 -5.99
CA GLU A 394 20.49 -10.70 -5.73
C GLU A 394 20.74 -9.57 -6.75
N ASP A 395 19.70 -9.14 -7.47
CA ASP A 395 19.77 -7.98 -8.35
C ASP A 395 19.65 -6.67 -7.53
N LYS A 396 20.75 -6.32 -6.86
CA LYS A 396 20.85 -5.09 -6.05
C LYS A 396 20.55 -3.84 -6.87
N SER A 397 20.89 -3.84 -8.16
CA SER A 397 20.68 -2.69 -9.06
C SER A 397 19.19 -2.46 -9.34
N PHE A 398 18.42 -3.52 -9.46
CA PHE A 398 16.97 -3.46 -9.61
C PHE A 398 16.31 -3.03 -8.31
N ILE A 399 16.67 -3.67 -7.19
CA ILE A 399 16.09 -3.42 -5.87
C ILE A 399 16.35 -1.97 -5.43
N ALA A 400 17.56 -1.42 -5.64
CA ALA A 400 17.91 -0.05 -5.25
C ALA A 400 16.97 1.02 -5.82
N ARG A 401 16.31 0.78 -6.97
CA ARG A 401 15.35 1.71 -7.59
C ARG A 401 14.13 1.98 -6.69
N PHE A 402 13.89 1.10 -5.73
CA PHE A 402 12.77 1.13 -4.80
C PHE A 402 13.17 1.52 -3.37
N ASP A 403 14.41 2.02 -3.18
CA ASP A 403 14.85 2.60 -1.93
C ASP A 403 14.09 3.92 -1.67
N ARG A 404 13.36 4.00 -0.55
CA ARG A 404 12.60 5.20 -0.16
C ARG A 404 13.48 6.45 -0.02
N LYS A 405 14.76 6.32 0.35
CA LYS A 405 15.72 7.43 0.37
C LYS A 405 15.94 7.97 -1.03
N LEU A 406 16.26 7.10 -1.99
CA LEU A 406 16.48 7.49 -3.39
C LEU A 406 15.21 8.03 -4.06
N ILE A 407 14.04 7.48 -3.70
CA ILE A 407 12.74 8.00 -4.15
C ILE A 407 12.51 9.43 -3.63
N ALA A 408 12.82 9.70 -2.36
CA ALA A 408 12.69 11.04 -1.79
C ALA A 408 13.66 12.05 -2.44
N GLU A 409 14.89 11.64 -2.73
CA GLU A 409 15.87 12.45 -3.47
C GLU A 409 15.40 12.73 -4.90
N LYS A 410 14.85 11.73 -5.60
CA LYS A 410 14.24 11.90 -6.92
C LYS A 410 13.06 12.88 -6.87
N PHE A 411 12.21 12.75 -5.86
CA PHE A 411 11.08 13.67 -5.67
C PHE A 411 11.56 15.09 -5.44
N SER A 412 12.56 15.29 -4.59
CA SER A 412 13.18 16.60 -4.34
C SER A 412 13.70 17.25 -5.63
N LYS A 413 14.45 16.50 -6.45
CA LYS A 413 14.95 16.98 -7.75
C LYS A 413 13.82 17.41 -8.69
N VAL A 414 12.75 16.61 -8.77
CA VAL A 414 11.57 16.92 -9.60
C VAL A 414 10.90 18.23 -9.16
N LEU A 415 10.81 18.48 -7.85
CA LEU A 415 10.19 19.68 -7.31
C LEU A 415 11.04 20.93 -7.49
N LEU A 416 12.35 20.82 -7.32
CA LEU A 416 13.28 21.93 -7.56
C LEU A 416 13.28 22.34 -9.04
N ALA A 417 13.35 21.39 -9.97
CA ALA A 417 13.27 21.67 -11.40
C ALA A 417 11.93 22.30 -11.84
N GLY A 418 10.84 21.97 -11.13
CA GLY A 418 9.53 22.58 -11.38
C GLY A 418 9.44 24.05 -10.96
N ARG A 419 10.26 24.47 -9.99
CA ARG A 419 10.27 25.84 -9.44
C ARG A 419 11.03 26.82 -10.33
N ASP A 420 12.16 26.40 -10.89
CA ASP A 420 12.98 27.27 -11.74
C ASP A 420 12.24 27.64 -13.03
N ASN A 421 11.44 26.70 -13.56
CA ASN A 421 10.58 26.91 -14.73
C ASN A 421 9.31 27.74 -14.47
N SER A 422 8.97 28.07 -13.22
CA SER A 422 7.80 28.91 -12.88
C SER A 422 8.18 30.33 -12.43
N ARG A 423 9.49 30.61 -12.32
CA ARG A 423 10.05 31.94 -12.04
C ARG A 423 10.56 32.67 -13.29
N GLN A 424 10.61 31.97 -14.42
CA GLN A 424 10.76 32.53 -15.77
C GLN A 424 9.38 32.66 -16.39
#